data_AF-A0A2H0TRS0-F1
#
_entry.id   AF-A0A2H0TRS0-F1
#
_cell.length_a   1.000
_cell.length_b   1.000
_cell.length_c   1.000
_cell.angle_alpha   90.00
_cell.angle_beta   90.00
_cell.angle_gamma   90.00
#
_symmetry.space_group_name_H-M   'P 1'
#
loop_
_entity.id
_entity.type
_entity.pdbx_description
1 polymer ?
#
loop_
_entity_poly.entity_id
_entity_poly.type
_entity_poly.pdbx_seq_one_letter_code
_entity_poly.pdbx_strand_id
1 'polypeptide(L)'
;MPDQPVQPIPPARPIPPPVPIASVAATNEPTIMVKKADGTTERVPLRSLAAYATRPQPKPEPVAMPKESPTPQATPEPAKKEVLSIEEKKQPPQLEAPTSLVPTLDASLSNETPVKDYFVDAAAAARMRADAAAKMPPATQKVNAPVVPNDTNEMATASTNGKNAVQWGADDHTSLLDDNEDMPEPHEPVSSATEQKVTRVIETLPFDHTKEDDAKLQPVVLSAVKGIRSDEQLHALLVKDARQGGMGYDSAKAAQVIATTQMVMDEIVSDSDDAGLSEAGSAPSVAQAVLPTNSPLPNMVRQEQSPSIGVAPARQSIEGRPALHDVVPVVRQQKQTVGPKDEMGTLTVLDFRRLSSNPAEATASLMQKLQTLKKESYILYAQAKDAWFHSQLFMDYANAVAGALNSGQSLPQYLSAAGGDEAVTMEDMLAIAEFNKSL
;
A
#
# COMPACT_ATOMS: atom_id res chain seq x y z
N MET A 1 34.91 -12.81 -53.81
CA MET A 1 34.40 -13.58 -52.66
C MET A 1 34.84 -15.02 -52.85
N PRO A 2 35.59 -15.63 -51.92
CA PRO A 2 36.08 -16.99 -52.10
C PRO A 2 34.97 -18.02 -51.83
N ASP A 3 34.88 -19.00 -52.72
CA ASP A 3 34.05 -20.20 -52.64
C ASP A 3 34.30 -20.96 -51.33
N GLN A 4 33.24 -21.15 -50.53
CA GLN A 4 33.28 -22.08 -49.41
C GLN A 4 32.83 -23.49 -49.87
N PRO A 5 33.58 -24.55 -49.53
CA PRO A 5 33.23 -25.91 -49.88
C PRO A 5 32.04 -26.41 -49.06
N VAL A 6 31.04 -26.93 -49.77
CA VAL A 6 29.84 -27.57 -49.22
C VAL A 6 30.24 -28.83 -48.44
N GLN A 7 29.94 -28.84 -47.14
CA GLN A 7 30.19 -30.01 -46.30
C GLN A 7 29.13 -31.11 -46.52
N PRO A 8 29.53 -32.39 -46.49
CA PRO A 8 28.63 -33.52 -46.71
C PRO A 8 27.68 -33.74 -45.51
N ILE A 9 26.41 -33.99 -45.85
CA ILE A 9 25.32 -34.25 -44.90
C ILE A 9 25.57 -35.60 -44.20
N PRO A 10 25.53 -35.66 -42.86
CA PRO A 10 25.72 -36.92 -42.12
C PRO A 10 24.54 -37.89 -42.31
N PRO A 11 24.80 -39.21 -42.30
CA PRO A 11 23.77 -40.22 -42.53
C PRO A 11 22.73 -40.27 -41.40
N ALA A 12 21.47 -40.46 -41.79
CA ALA A 12 20.32 -40.52 -40.90
C ALA A 12 20.46 -41.65 -39.87
N ARG A 13 20.23 -41.33 -38.60
CA ARG A 13 20.27 -42.30 -37.50
C ARG A 13 19.05 -43.25 -37.59
N PRO A 14 19.23 -44.55 -37.33
CA PRO A 14 18.15 -45.53 -37.35
C PRO A 14 17.14 -45.26 -36.22
N ILE A 15 15.86 -45.29 -36.59
CA ILE A 15 14.71 -45.10 -35.69
C ILE A 15 14.62 -46.34 -34.78
N PRO A 16 14.60 -46.17 -33.44
CA PRO A 16 14.46 -47.29 -32.52
C PRO A 16 13.06 -47.92 -32.62
N PRO A 17 12.94 -49.24 -32.39
CA PRO A 17 11.66 -49.94 -32.46
C PRO A 17 10.70 -49.48 -31.35
N PRO A 18 9.38 -49.50 -31.60
CA PRO A 18 8.37 -49.08 -30.64
C PRO A 18 8.37 -50.03 -29.43
N VAL A 19 8.49 -49.45 -28.24
CA VAL A 19 8.45 -50.18 -26.97
C VAL A 19 7.01 -50.63 -26.71
N PRO A 20 6.75 -51.90 -26.36
CA PRO A 20 5.40 -52.39 -26.09
C PRO A 20 4.81 -51.68 -24.85
N ILE A 21 3.68 -51.01 -25.04
CA ILE A 21 2.93 -50.34 -23.98
C ILE A 21 2.21 -51.44 -23.19
N ALA A 22 2.73 -51.77 -22.00
CA ALA A 22 2.04 -52.65 -21.07
C ALA A 22 0.74 -51.99 -20.62
N SER A 23 -0.38 -52.69 -20.82
CA SER A 23 -1.72 -52.29 -20.38
C SER A 23 -1.74 -52.14 -18.86
N VAL A 24 -1.71 -50.89 -18.38
CA VAL A 24 -1.84 -50.56 -16.97
C VAL A 24 -3.33 -50.59 -16.62
N ALA A 25 -3.75 -51.61 -15.88
CA ALA A 25 -5.09 -51.65 -15.31
C ALA A 25 -5.30 -50.42 -14.43
N ALA A 26 -6.32 -49.61 -14.73
CA ALA A 26 -6.61 -48.35 -14.06
C ALA A 26 -7.10 -48.58 -12.64
N THR A 27 -6.17 -48.75 -11.70
CA THR A 27 -6.44 -48.55 -10.28
C THR A 27 -6.61 -47.05 -10.05
N ASN A 28 -7.82 -46.65 -9.67
CA ASN A 28 -8.25 -45.27 -9.44
C ASN A 28 -7.64 -44.73 -8.13
N GLU A 29 -6.31 -44.66 -8.07
CA GLU A 29 -5.57 -44.16 -6.93
C GLU A 29 -5.35 -42.64 -7.06
N PRO A 30 -5.54 -41.85 -5.99
CA PRO A 30 -5.28 -40.42 -6.03
C PRO A 30 -3.79 -40.17 -6.29
N THR A 31 -3.51 -39.32 -7.28
CA THR A 31 -2.15 -38.93 -7.70
C THR A 31 -1.91 -37.47 -7.38
N ILE A 32 -0.67 -37.11 -7.04
CA ILE A 32 -0.22 -35.72 -6.90
C ILE A 32 0.84 -35.40 -7.95
N MET A 33 0.91 -34.15 -8.41
CA MET A 33 2.00 -33.69 -9.28
C MET A 33 3.22 -33.32 -8.43
N VAL A 34 4.36 -33.96 -8.67
CA VAL A 34 5.64 -33.61 -8.05
C VAL A 34 6.54 -33.01 -9.11
N LYS A 35 7.07 -31.80 -8.85
CA LYS A 35 8.05 -31.13 -9.70
C LYS A 35 9.44 -31.66 -9.39
N LYS A 36 10.11 -32.24 -10.38
CA LYS A 36 11.49 -32.73 -10.27
C LYS A 36 12.48 -31.57 -10.37
N ALA A 37 13.73 -31.81 -9.96
CA ALA A 37 14.81 -30.82 -10.06
C ALA A 37 15.14 -30.42 -11.51
N ASP A 38 14.76 -31.23 -12.49
CA ASP A 38 14.90 -30.94 -13.94
C ASP A 38 13.80 -29.99 -14.48
N GLY A 39 12.85 -29.56 -13.63
CA GLY A 39 11.75 -28.69 -14.00
C GLY A 39 10.52 -29.42 -14.56
N THR A 40 10.59 -30.74 -14.77
CA THR A 40 9.45 -31.53 -15.25
C THR A 40 8.51 -31.94 -14.11
N THR A 41 7.23 -32.08 -14.43
CA THR A 41 6.20 -32.52 -13.47
C THR A 41 5.77 -33.95 -13.76
N GLU A 42 5.81 -34.81 -12.75
CA GLU A 42 5.34 -36.21 -12.84
C GLU A 42 4.18 -36.45 -11.87
N ARG A 43 3.16 -37.19 -12.31
CA ARG A 43 2.06 -37.63 -11.43
C ARG A 43 2.49 -38.86 -10.64
N VAL A 44 2.64 -38.70 -9.34
CA VAL A 44 3.08 -39.73 -8.41
C VAL A 44 1.88 -40.16 -7.55
N PRO A 45 1.55 -41.47 -7.46
CA PRO A 45 0.45 -41.94 -6.62
C PRO A 45 0.77 -41.73 -5.13
N LEU A 46 -0.21 -41.33 -4.31
CA LEU A 46 0.04 -41.02 -2.89
C LEU A 46 0.72 -42.17 -2.12
N ARG A 47 0.44 -43.43 -2.48
CA ARG A 47 1.04 -44.61 -1.84
C ARG A 47 2.57 -44.66 -1.94
N SER A 48 3.16 -44.12 -3.01
CA SER A 48 4.63 -44.14 -3.14
C SER A 48 5.32 -43.10 -2.27
N LEU A 49 4.61 -42.06 -1.82
CA LEU A 49 5.19 -41.04 -0.92
C LEU A 49 5.34 -41.55 0.52
N ALA A 50 4.48 -42.47 0.96
CA ALA A 50 4.59 -43.09 2.27
C ALA A 50 5.93 -43.85 2.43
N ALA A 51 6.47 -44.40 1.34
CA ALA A 51 7.79 -45.06 1.34
C ALA A 51 8.97 -44.07 1.44
N TYR A 52 8.77 -42.80 1.06
CA TYR A 52 9.81 -41.76 1.20
C TYR A 52 9.88 -41.21 2.63
N ALA A 53 8.76 -41.17 3.36
CA ALA A 53 8.72 -40.67 4.73
C ALA A 53 9.52 -41.54 5.73
N THR A 54 9.64 -42.85 5.45
CA THR A 54 10.36 -43.79 6.31
C THR A 54 11.83 -43.98 5.93
N ARG A 55 12.32 -43.32 4.86
CA ARG A 55 13.73 -43.41 4.48
C ARG A 55 14.55 -42.51 5.42
N PRO A 56 15.45 -43.06 6.25
CA PRO A 56 16.34 -42.25 7.07
C PRO A 56 17.18 -41.36 6.15
N GLN A 57 17.03 -40.05 6.30
CA GLN A 57 17.83 -39.08 5.55
C GLN A 57 19.31 -39.36 5.84
N PRO A 58 20.17 -39.51 4.82
CA PRO A 58 21.60 -39.67 5.05
C PRO A 58 22.09 -38.46 5.84
N LYS A 59 22.63 -38.74 7.02
CA LYS A 59 23.20 -37.74 7.92
C LYS A 59 24.19 -36.90 7.09
N PRO A 60 24.03 -35.57 7.00
CA PRO A 60 24.94 -34.76 6.20
C PRO A 60 26.35 -34.93 6.76
N GLU A 61 27.23 -35.53 5.95
CA GLU A 61 28.65 -35.57 6.24
C GLU A 61 29.15 -34.11 6.32
N PRO A 62 29.96 -33.77 7.33
CA PRO A 62 30.48 -32.42 7.49
C PRO A 62 31.35 -32.09 6.28
N VAL A 63 30.85 -31.21 5.42
CA VAL A 63 31.60 -30.61 4.33
C VAL A 63 32.74 -29.81 4.96
N ALA A 64 33.95 -30.34 4.86
CA ALA A 64 35.16 -29.66 5.29
C ALA A 64 35.31 -28.33 4.53
N MET A 65 35.29 -27.22 5.27
CA MET A 65 35.54 -25.89 4.73
C MET A 65 36.93 -25.86 4.07
N PRO A 66 37.06 -25.38 2.82
CA PRO A 66 38.36 -25.14 2.23
C PRO A 66 39.08 -24.05 3.03
N LYS A 67 40.29 -24.40 3.53
CA LYS A 67 41.22 -23.49 4.20
C LYS A 67 41.47 -22.26 3.32
N GLU A 68 41.28 -21.09 3.92
CA GLU A 68 41.73 -19.81 3.39
C GLU A 68 43.20 -19.88 3.02
N SER A 69 43.49 -19.48 1.78
CA SER A 69 44.84 -19.30 1.27
C SER A 69 45.32 -17.90 1.69
N PRO A 70 46.58 -17.74 2.11
CA PRO A 70 47.09 -16.45 2.59
C PRO A 70 47.26 -15.45 1.44
N THR A 71 46.66 -14.28 1.63
CA THR A 71 46.83 -13.08 0.81
C THR A 71 48.31 -12.68 0.73
N PRO A 72 48.91 -12.53 -0.47
CA PRO A 72 50.23 -11.95 -0.60
C PRO A 72 50.19 -10.43 -0.35
N GLN A 73 51.00 -9.99 0.61
CA GLN A 73 51.37 -8.58 0.83
C GLN A 73 51.93 -7.97 -0.45
N ALA A 74 51.25 -6.96 -0.98
CA ALA A 74 51.77 -6.11 -2.05
C ALA A 74 52.49 -4.90 -1.44
N THR A 75 53.79 -4.82 -1.70
CA THR A 75 54.67 -3.68 -1.47
C THR A 75 54.29 -2.51 -2.39
N PRO A 76 54.25 -1.25 -1.92
CA PRO A 76 54.06 -0.10 -2.79
C PRO A 76 55.38 0.31 -3.47
N GLU A 77 55.43 0.21 -4.79
CA GLU A 77 56.52 0.74 -5.64
C GLU A 77 56.02 2.00 -6.41
N PRO A 78 56.80 3.09 -6.49
CA PRO A 78 56.34 4.38 -6.99
C PRO A 78 56.29 4.45 -8.51
N ALA A 79 55.08 4.62 -9.08
CA ALA A 79 54.88 4.81 -10.51
C ALA A 79 55.20 6.25 -10.95
N LYS A 80 56.16 6.34 -11.88
CA LYS A 80 56.54 7.51 -12.67
C LYS A 80 55.35 8.06 -13.47
N LYS A 81 55.17 9.38 -13.42
CA LYS A 81 54.31 10.13 -14.34
C LYS A 81 55.01 10.22 -15.70
N GLU A 82 54.43 9.60 -16.71
CA GLU A 82 54.79 9.80 -18.10
C GLU A 82 53.94 10.94 -18.66
N VAL A 83 54.66 11.98 -19.08
CA VAL A 83 54.15 13.23 -19.65
C VAL A 83 53.95 12.98 -21.15
N LEU A 84 52.72 13.08 -21.64
CA LEU A 84 52.48 13.28 -23.07
C LEU A 84 52.13 14.75 -23.31
N SER A 85 53.09 15.44 -23.92
CA SER A 85 52.97 16.78 -24.47
C SER A 85 51.97 16.80 -25.62
N ILE A 86 50.99 17.70 -25.55
CA ILE A 86 50.42 18.33 -26.74
C ILE A 86 50.69 19.82 -26.62
N GLU A 87 51.23 20.32 -27.72
CA GLU A 87 51.89 21.58 -27.95
C GLU A 87 50.86 22.61 -28.41
N GLU A 88 50.68 23.71 -27.68
CA GLU A 88 49.99 24.88 -28.22
C GLU A 88 50.72 26.19 -27.86
N LYS A 89 50.78 27.05 -28.87
CA LYS A 89 51.68 28.19 -29.09
C LYS A 89 51.46 29.38 -28.15
N LYS A 90 52.59 30.00 -27.77
CA LYS A 90 52.81 31.44 -27.42
C LYS A 90 51.93 32.39 -28.27
N GLN A 91 51.37 33.50 -27.76
CA GLN A 91 52.01 34.70 -27.16
C GLN A 91 50.96 35.60 -26.45
N PRO A 92 51.34 36.54 -25.54
CA PRO A 92 50.43 37.31 -24.67
C PRO A 92 50.08 38.70 -25.23
N PRO A 93 49.07 39.39 -24.66
CA PRO A 93 49.43 40.52 -23.79
C PRO A 93 48.51 40.78 -22.58
N GLN A 94 49.16 41.28 -21.53
CA GLN A 94 48.76 42.36 -20.60
C GLN A 94 47.35 42.38 -19.98
N LEU A 95 47.33 41.98 -18.70
CA LEU A 95 46.98 42.79 -17.53
C LEU A 95 46.05 44.01 -17.78
N GLU A 96 44.77 43.88 -17.41
CA GLU A 96 43.99 44.90 -16.66
C GLU A 96 42.91 44.22 -15.79
N ALA A 97 42.50 44.94 -14.75
CA ALA A 97 42.01 44.46 -13.45
C ALA A 97 40.61 43.80 -13.43
N PRO A 98 40.30 43.00 -12.37
CA PRO A 98 38.99 42.38 -12.19
C PRO A 98 37.97 43.36 -11.61
N THR A 99 36.86 43.58 -12.33
CA THR A 99 35.63 44.16 -11.76
C THR A 99 34.72 43.01 -11.32
N SER A 100 34.77 42.67 -10.04
CA SER A 100 33.83 41.74 -9.41
C SER A 100 32.48 42.43 -9.19
N LEU A 101 31.46 42.06 -9.96
CA LEU A 101 30.06 42.27 -9.60
C LEU A 101 29.53 40.96 -9.02
N VAL A 102 29.68 40.82 -7.71
CA VAL A 102 28.92 39.86 -6.91
C VAL A 102 27.75 40.64 -6.30
N PRO A 103 26.49 40.25 -6.51
CA PRO A 103 25.38 40.79 -5.74
C PRO A 103 25.46 40.23 -4.31
N THR A 104 25.88 41.09 -3.39
CA THR A 104 25.77 40.90 -1.95
C THR A 104 24.29 40.86 -1.59
N LEU A 105 23.78 39.70 -1.18
CA LEU A 105 22.50 39.63 -0.47
C LEU A 105 22.77 39.87 1.01
N ASP A 106 22.09 40.90 1.51
CA ASP A 106 22.15 41.41 2.87
C ASP A 106 21.89 40.32 3.92
N ALA A 107 22.91 40.04 4.72
CA ALA A 107 22.76 39.46 6.04
C ALA A 107 22.37 40.58 7.01
N SER A 108 21.08 40.70 7.32
CA SER A 108 20.58 41.57 8.40
C SER A 108 19.25 41.05 8.97
N LEU A 109 19.33 39.96 9.74
CA LEU A 109 18.35 39.64 10.79
C LEU A 109 19.10 39.06 12.00
N SER A 110 19.84 39.93 12.68
CA SER A 110 20.32 39.71 14.05
C SER A 110 19.17 39.96 15.02
N ASN A 111 18.49 38.90 15.46
CA ASN A 111 17.62 38.96 16.63
C ASN A 111 18.43 38.49 17.85
N GLU A 112 19.20 39.41 18.42
CA GLU A 112 19.74 39.28 19.78
C GLU A 112 18.58 39.41 20.77
N THR A 113 18.04 38.29 21.25
CA THR A 113 17.27 38.26 22.49
C THR A 113 18.22 37.94 23.65
N PRO A 114 18.29 38.77 24.70
CA PRO A 114 19.18 38.54 25.82
C PRO A 114 18.68 37.37 26.68
N VAL A 115 19.42 36.26 26.65
CA VAL A 115 19.30 35.17 27.63
C VAL A 115 19.92 35.68 28.94
N LYS A 116 19.10 36.32 29.77
CA LYS A 116 19.39 36.52 31.19
C LYS A 116 18.43 35.68 32.01
N ASP A 117 19.03 34.79 32.79
CA ASP A 117 18.54 34.28 34.08
C ASP A 117 17.22 33.50 34.09
N TYR A 118 17.23 32.31 33.49
CA TYR A 118 16.31 31.22 33.86
C TYR A 118 17.09 29.96 34.26
N PHE A 119 18.09 30.10 35.13
CA PHE A 119 18.55 28.96 35.93
C PHE A 119 17.65 28.86 37.16
N VAL A 120 16.59 28.07 37.01
CA VAL A 120 15.74 27.68 38.14
C VAL A 120 16.57 26.78 39.06
N ASP A 121 16.75 27.25 40.29
CA ASP A 121 17.51 26.60 41.35
C ASP A 121 16.89 25.23 41.69
N ALA A 122 17.52 24.14 41.21
CA ALA A 122 17.01 22.77 41.33
C ALA A 122 16.78 22.32 42.79
N ALA A 123 17.40 23.01 43.76
CA ALA A 123 17.22 22.77 45.19
C ALA A 123 15.87 23.28 45.75
N ALA A 124 15.24 24.28 45.11
CA ALA A 124 13.95 24.81 45.56
C ALA A 124 12.77 23.89 45.17
N ALA A 125 12.85 23.23 44.01
CA ALA A 125 11.83 22.31 43.54
C ALA A 125 11.75 21.01 44.38
N ALA A 126 12.87 20.59 44.99
CA ALA A 126 12.88 19.42 45.87
C ALA A 126 12.16 19.66 47.20
N ARG A 127 12.16 20.89 47.73
CA ARG A 127 11.49 21.23 48.99
C ARG A 127 9.96 21.27 48.86
N MET A 128 9.43 21.72 47.73
CA MET A 128 7.97 21.72 47.51
C MET A 128 7.37 20.32 47.33
N ARG A 129 8.16 19.32 46.88
CA ARG A 129 7.70 17.91 46.84
C ARG A 129 7.67 17.24 48.21
N ALA A 130 8.50 17.67 49.16
CA ALA A 130 8.51 17.10 50.51
C ALA A 130 7.28 17.54 51.33
N ASP A 131 6.84 18.80 51.19
CA ASP A 131 5.69 19.32 51.94
C ASP A 131 4.33 18.83 51.40
N ALA A 132 4.25 18.45 50.12
CA ALA A 132 3.03 17.88 49.54
C ALA A 132 2.74 16.43 49.99
N ALA A 133 3.77 15.68 50.42
CA ALA A 133 3.61 14.30 50.88
C ALA A 133 3.06 14.18 52.31
N ALA A 134 3.04 15.27 53.10
CA ALA A 134 2.64 15.25 54.50
C ALA A 134 1.12 15.45 54.74
N LYS A 135 0.31 15.63 53.69
CA LYS A 135 -1.10 16.05 53.82
C LYS A 135 -2.15 15.12 53.20
N MET A 136 -1.77 13.92 52.76
CA MET A 136 -2.75 12.91 52.31
C MET A 136 -3.12 11.97 53.47
N PRO A 137 -4.42 11.83 53.80
CA PRO A 137 -4.87 10.84 54.78
C PRO A 137 -4.68 9.40 54.22
N PRO A 138 -4.40 8.41 55.08
CA PRO A 138 -4.16 7.04 54.64
C PRO A 138 -5.44 6.44 54.04
N ALA A 139 -5.36 6.06 52.77
CA ALA A 139 -6.39 5.28 52.11
C ALA A 139 -6.48 3.90 52.76
N THR A 140 -7.59 3.65 53.47
CA THR A 140 -7.98 2.34 53.97
C THR A 140 -8.16 1.37 52.81
N GLN A 141 -7.16 0.50 52.64
CA GLN A 141 -7.17 -0.62 51.71
C GLN A 141 -8.15 -1.69 52.24
N LYS A 142 -9.30 -1.84 51.57
CA LYS A 142 -10.20 -2.99 51.79
C LYS A 142 -9.51 -4.25 51.27
N VAL A 143 -9.08 -5.08 52.21
CA VAL A 143 -8.51 -6.40 51.97
C VAL A 143 -9.64 -7.31 51.49
N ASN A 144 -9.68 -7.64 50.20
CA ASN A 144 -10.52 -8.72 49.70
C ASN A 144 -9.83 -10.06 50.01
N ALA A 145 -10.63 -10.98 50.54
CA ALA A 145 -10.23 -12.28 51.05
C ALA A 145 -9.56 -13.18 49.98
N PRO A 146 -8.70 -14.14 50.41
CA PRO A 146 -8.03 -15.06 49.51
C PRO A 146 -9.02 -16.07 48.89
N VAL A 147 -9.05 -16.11 47.56
CA VAL A 147 -9.70 -17.18 46.79
C VAL A 147 -8.82 -18.42 46.89
N VAL A 148 -9.42 -19.49 47.38
CA VAL A 148 -8.85 -20.83 47.54
C VAL A 148 -8.53 -21.44 46.15
N PRO A 149 -7.32 -21.96 45.91
CA PRO A 149 -7.06 -22.77 44.73
C PRO A 149 -7.63 -24.18 44.96
N ASN A 150 -8.61 -24.56 44.14
CA ASN A 150 -9.11 -25.93 44.11
C ASN A 150 -8.31 -26.73 43.08
N ASP A 151 -7.31 -27.46 43.57
CA ASP A 151 -6.66 -28.55 42.87
C ASP A 151 -7.65 -29.72 42.76
N THR A 152 -8.17 -29.97 41.57
CA THR A 152 -8.65 -31.30 41.17
C THR A 152 -8.18 -31.61 39.78
N ASN A 153 -7.09 -32.35 39.75
CA ASN A 153 -6.55 -33.12 38.65
C ASN A 153 -7.50 -34.29 38.36
N GLU A 154 -8.28 -34.21 37.28
CA GLU A 154 -8.94 -35.39 36.68
C GLU A 154 -8.52 -35.52 35.22
N MET A 155 -7.60 -36.46 34.99
CA MET A 155 -7.36 -37.09 33.70
C MET A 155 -8.63 -37.81 33.25
N ALA A 156 -9.45 -37.15 32.44
CA ALA A 156 -10.48 -37.80 31.65
C ALA A 156 -9.98 -37.96 30.21
N THR A 157 -9.67 -39.20 29.85
CA THR A 157 -9.41 -39.65 28.48
C THR A 157 -10.67 -39.51 27.64
N ALA A 158 -10.79 -38.41 26.89
CA ALA A 158 -11.85 -38.23 25.92
C ALA A 158 -11.63 -39.17 24.72
N SER A 159 -12.27 -40.33 24.81
CA SER A 159 -12.55 -41.24 23.71
C SER A 159 -13.38 -40.52 22.65
N THR A 160 -12.75 -40.11 21.55
CA THR A 160 -13.42 -39.53 20.39
C THR A 160 -14.12 -40.63 19.60
N ASN A 161 -15.34 -40.96 20.03
CA ASN A 161 -16.31 -41.70 19.24
C ASN A 161 -17.48 -40.77 18.92
N GLY A 162 -17.44 -40.14 17.76
CA GLY A 162 -18.43 -39.13 17.36
C GLY A 162 -18.41 -38.91 15.86
N LYS A 163 -19.23 -39.68 15.16
CA LYS A 163 -19.51 -39.61 13.72
C LYS A 163 -20.18 -38.28 13.35
N ASN A 164 -19.43 -37.18 13.32
CA ASN A 164 -19.82 -35.98 12.60
C ASN A 164 -19.10 -36.01 11.26
N ALA A 165 -19.71 -36.71 10.29
CA ALA A 165 -19.33 -36.56 8.89
C ALA A 165 -19.62 -35.10 8.52
N VAL A 166 -18.56 -34.30 8.41
CA VAL A 166 -18.62 -32.95 7.84
C VAL A 166 -19.25 -33.09 6.46
N GLN A 167 -20.48 -32.58 6.32
CA GLN A 167 -21.16 -32.49 5.04
C GLN A 167 -20.48 -31.37 4.26
N TRP A 168 -19.57 -31.74 3.36
CA TRP A 168 -19.01 -30.85 2.36
C TRP A 168 -20.15 -30.36 1.47
N GLY A 169 -20.30 -29.05 1.33
CA GLY A 169 -21.30 -28.45 0.46
C GLY A 169 -20.95 -28.71 -1.01
N ALA A 170 -21.92 -28.58 -1.91
CA ALA A 170 -21.66 -28.70 -3.36
C ALA A 170 -20.60 -27.68 -3.86
N ASP A 171 -20.44 -26.57 -3.13
CA ASP A 171 -19.50 -25.48 -3.42
C ASP A 171 -18.06 -25.74 -2.93
N ASP A 172 -17.83 -26.79 -2.12
CA ASP A 172 -16.47 -27.17 -1.67
C ASP A 172 -15.70 -28.01 -2.71
N HIS A 173 -16.34 -28.34 -3.84
CA HIS A 173 -15.72 -29.08 -4.94
C HIS A 173 -15.22 -28.17 -6.06
N THR A 174 -15.53 -26.87 -6.02
CA THR A 174 -14.95 -25.88 -6.93
C THR A 174 -13.50 -25.62 -6.55
N SER A 175 -12.60 -26.08 -7.40
CA SER A 175 -11.16 -25.88 -7.26
C SER A 175 -10.85 -24.39 -7.22
N LEU A 176 -10.02 -23.95 -6.28
CA LEU A 176 -9.46 -22.59 -6.23
C LEU A 176 -8.62 -22.22 -7.48
N LEU A 177 -8.38 -23.18 -8.40
CA LEU A 177 -7.73 -22.96 -9.68
C LEU A 177 -8.71 -22.86 -10.86
N ASP A 178 -10.00 -23.15 -10.64
CA ASP A 178 -11.09 -22.89 -11.60
C ASP A 178 -11.78 -21.55 -11.34
N ASP A 179 -11.28 -20.77 -10.36
CA ASP A 179 -11.48 -19.33 -10.35
C ASP A 179 -10.88 -18.81 -11.66
N ASN A 180 -11.75 -18.61 -12.65
CA ASN A 180 -11.49 -17.69 -13.75
C ASN A 180 -11.27 -16.33 -13.10
N GLU A 181 -10.08 -16.09 -12.57
CA GLU A 181 -9.56 -14.76 -12.32
C GLU A 181 -9.79 -14.01 -13.62
N ASP A 182 -10.69 -13.02 -13.56
CA ASP A 182 -11.10 -12.20 -14.68
C ASP A 182 -9.87 -11.90 -15.53
N MET A 183 -9.78 -12.57 -16.68
CA MET A 183 -8.78 -12.24 -17.67
C MET A 183 -8.90 -10.73 -17.86
N PRO A 184 -7.81 -9.96 -17.67
CA PRO A 184 -7.90 -8.51 -17.66
C PRO A 184 -8.68 -8.11 -18.89
N GLU A 185 -9.82 -7.43 -18.66
CA GLU A 185 -10.74 -7.11 -19.74
C GLU A 185 -9.93 -6.49 -20.88
N PRO A 186 -10.11 -6.99 -22.11
CA PRO A 186 -9.31 -6.53 -23.24
C PRO A 186 -9.37 -5.01 -23.28
N HIS A 187 -8.20 -4.37 -23.14
CA HIS A 187 -8.09 -2.92 -22.98
C HIS A 187 -8.99 -2.23 -24.00
N GLU A 188 -9.94 -1.43 -23.51
CA GLU A 188 -10.81 -0.67 -24.39
C GLU A 188 -9.93 0.14 -25.36
N PRO A 189 -10.23 0.10 -26.67
CA PRO A 189 -9.47 0.87 -27.65
C PRO A 189 -9.45 2.33 -27.22
N VAL A 190 -8.29 2.96 -27.34
CA VAL A 190 -8.11 4.37 -26.98
C VAL A 190 -9.19 5.18 -27.69
N SER A 191 -10.00 5.92 -26.93
CA SER A 191 -11.05 6.73 -27.53
C SER A 191 -10.42 7.71 -28.51
N SER A 192 -11.00 7.84 -29.70
CA SER A 192 -10.51 8.76 -30.75
C SER A 192 -10.35 10.19 -30.25
N ALA A 193 -11.20 10.61 -29.30
CA ALA A 193 -11.11 11.89 -28.61
C ALA A 193 -9.80 12.05 -27.82
N THR A 194 -9.29 10.98 -27.18
CA THR A 194 -8.02 11.03 -26.45
C THR A 194 -6.84 11.16 -27.40
N GLU A 195 -6.88 10.48 -28.54
CA GLU A 195 -5.82 10.59 -29.56
C GLU A 195 -5.74 12.01 -30.15
N GLN A 196 -6.89 12.62 -30.44
CA GLN A 196 -6.95 14.02 -30.90
C GLN A 196 -6.34 15.00 -29.89
N LYS A 197 -6.56 14.78 -28.58
CA LYS A 197 -5.93 15.59 -27.52
C LYS A 197 -4.41 15.48 -27.56
N VAL A 198 -3.89 14.27 -27.70
CA VAL A 198 -2.44 14.04 -27.79
C VAL A 198 -1.85 14.73 -29.02
N THR A 199 -2.51 14.62 -30.18
CA THR A 199 -2.09 15.34 -31.39
C THR A 199 -2.08 16.85 -31.18
N ARG A 200 -3.11 17.41 -30.54
CA ARG A 200 -3.20 18.84 -30.23
C ARG A 200 -2.07 19.30 -29.30
N VAL A 201 -1.70 18.50 -28.28
CA VAL A 201 -0.56 18.81 -27.41
C VAL A 201 0.72 18.91 -28.22
N ILE A 202 1.00 17.93 -29.09
CA ILE A 202 2.22 17.89 -29.91
C ILE A 202 2.28 19.09 -30.87
N GLU A 203 1.16 19.41 -31.53
CA GLU A 203 1.06 20.55 -32.46
C GLU A 203 1.18 21.92 -31.77
N THR A 204 0.86 22.02 -30.48
CA THR A 204 0.88 23.28 -29.72
C THR A 204 2.25 23.56 -29.07
N LEU A 205 3.21 22.64 -29.15
CA LEU A 205 4.52 22.82 -28.53
C LEU A 205 5.28 24.00 -29.15
N PRO A 206 5.92 24.87 -28.34
CA PRO A 206 6.58 26.09 -28.81
C PRO A 206 7.94 25.84 -29.46
N PHE A 207 8.38 24.59 -29.59
CA PHE A 207 9.69 24.22 -30.13
C PHE A 207 9.56 23.16 -31.23
N ASP A 208 10.51 23.20 -32.17
CA ASP A 208 10.58 22.25 -33.27
C ASP A 208 10.94 20.85 -32.74
N HIS A 209 10.19 19.85 -33.20
CA HIS A 209 10.38 18.43 -32.92
C HIS A 209 10.49 17.64 -34.23
N THR A 210 11.23 16.53 -34.23
CA THR A 210 11.34 15.68 -35.41
C THR A 210 10.20 14.66 -35.44
N LYS A 211 9.85 14.13 -36.62
CA LYS A 211 8.84 13.07 -36.76
C LYS A 211 9.17 11.81 -35.95
N GLU A 212 10.45 11.56 -35.69
CA GLU A 212 10.89 10.46 -34.84
C GLU A 212 10.62 10.74 -33.36
N ASP A 213 10.68 12.00 -32.96
CA ASP A 213 10.32 12.43 -31.61
C ASP A 213 8.81 12.31 -31.39
N ASP A 214 7.98 12.64 -32.39
CA ASP A 214 6.52 12.51 -32.30
C ASP A 214 6.08 11.08 -31.99
N ALA A 215 6.66 10.11 -32.69
CA ALA A 215 6.36 8.70 -32.48
C ALA A 215 6.70 8.22 -31.05
N LYS A 216 7.68 8.84 -30.40
CA LYS A 216 8.07 8.53 -29.01
C LYS A 216 7.30 9.37 -27.99
N LEU A 217 6.98 10.61 -28.32
CA LEU A 217 6.30 11.57 -27.45
C LEU A 217 4.81 11.22 -27.31
N GLN A 218 4.17 10.75 -28.40
CA GLN A 218 2.75 10.37 -28.41
C GLN A 218 2.35 9.37 -27.31
N PRO A 219 3.00 8.20 -27.13
CA PRO A 219 2.64 7.28 -26.05
C PRO A 219 2.96 7.82 -24.65
N VAL A 220 3.93 8.72 -24.53
CA VAL A 220 4.30 9.36 -23.26
C VAL A 220 3.23 10.37 -22.86
N VAL A 221 2.85 11.28 -23.74
CA VAL A 221 1.78 12.26 -23.52
C VAL A 221 0.43 11.56 -23.34
N LEU A 222 0.12 10.52 -24.13
CA LEU A 222 -1.12 9.74 -23.98
C LEU A 222 -1.30 9.20 -22.56
N SER A 223 -0.23 8.68 -21.95
CA SER A 223 -0.29 8.16 -20.59
C SER A 223 -0.52 9.25 -19.54
N ALA A 224 0.01 10.46 -19.78
CA ALA A 224 -0.19 11.61 -18.89
C ALA A 224 -1.62 12.13 -19.02
N VAL A 225 -2.14 12.24 -20.25
CA VAL A 225 -3.54 12.60 -20.52
C VAL A 225 -4.53 11.58 -19.91
N LYS A 226 -4.13 10.31 -19.77
CA LYS A 226 -4.92 9.29 -19.07
C LYS A 226 -4.77 9.31 -17.54
N GLY A 227 -3.94 10.18 -16.98
CA GLY A 227 -3.65 10.25 -15.54
C GLY A 227 -2.84 9.05 -15.02
N ILE A 228 -2.21 8.26 -15.90
CA ILE A 228 -1.41 7.09 -15.51
C ILE A 228 -0.05 7.52 -14.98
N ARG A 229 0.49 8.63 -15.49
CA ARG A 229 1.78 9.20 -15.08
C ARG A 229 1.58 10.55 -14.42
N SER A 230 2.27 10.79 -13.30
CA SER A 230 2.34 12.12 -12.69
C SER A 230 3.29 13.05 -13.45
N ASP A 231 3.16 14.36 -13.24
CA ASP A 231 4.01 15.38 -13.86
C ASP A 231 5.50 15.16 -13.58
N GLU A 232 5.84 14.70 -12.37
CA GLU A 232 7.22 14.38 -11.99
C GLU A 232 7.76 13.17 -12.76
N GLN A 233 6.92 12.14 -12.97
CA GLN A 233 7.29 10.96 -13.77
C GLN A 233 7.44 11.32 -15.25
N LEU A 234 6.56 12.18 -15.75
CA LEU A 234 6.63 12.72 -17.11
C LEU A 234 7.92 13.53 -17.29
N HIS A 235 8.23 14.44 -16.37
CA HIS A 235 9.47 15.23 -16.38
C HIS A 235 10.71 14.33 -16.40
N ALA A 236 10.77 13.37 -15.48
CA ALA A 236 11.89 12.44 -15.38
C ALA A 236 12.10 11.65 -16.68
N LEU A 237 11.02 11.22 -17.35
CA LEU A 237 11.10 10.47 -18.60
C LEU A 237 11.53 11.35 -19.78
N LEU A 238 11.05 12.60 -19.82
CA LEU A 238 11.42 13.57 -20.86
C LEU A 238 12.91 13.97 -20.74
N VAL A 239 13.41 14.19 -19.52
CA VAL A 239 14.82 14.58 -19.29
C VAL A 239 15.78 13.41 -19.43
N LYS A 240 15.32 12.18 -19.17
CA LYS A 240 16.16 10.98 -19.25
C LYS A 240 16.75 10.78 -20.65
N ASP A 241 18.00 10.34 -20.71
CA ASP A 241 18.74 10.14 -21.96
C ASP A 241 18.03 9.17 -22.92
N ALA A 242 18.09 9.47 -24.22
CA ALA A 242 17.48 8.66 -25.27
C ALA A 242 18.00 7.21 -25.30
N ARG A 243 19.26 6.97 -24.90
CA ARG A 243 19.86 5.62 -24.81
C ARG A 243 19.27 4.80 -23.67
N GLN A 244 18.70 5.45 -22.66
CA GLN A 244 18.06 4.80 -21.53
C GLN A 244 16.52 4.79 -21.64
N GLY A 245 16.00 5.04 -22.85
CA GLY A 245 14.58 5.05 -23.14
C GLY A 245 13.82 6.31 -22.70
N GLY A 246 14.52 7.43 -22.49
CA GLY A 246 13.89 8.74 -22.34
C GLY A 246 13.89 9.56 -23.64
N MET A 247 13.61 10.86 -23.55
CA MET A 247 13.61 11.78 -24.70
C MET A 247 14.87 12.67 -24.81
N GLY A 248 15.67 12.76 -23.74
CA GLY A 248 16.86 13.60 -23.70
C GLY A 248 16.56 15.09 -23.84
N TYR A 249 15.37 15.54 -23.45
CA TYR A 249 14.99 16.94 -23.47
C TYR A 249 15.67 17.70 -22.33
N ASP A 250 15.96 18.97 -22.59
CA ASP A 250 16.36 19.88 -21.52
C ASP A 250 15.19 20.07 -20.54
N SER A 251 15.51 20.35 -19.27
CA SER A 251 14.52 20.53 -18.20
C SER A 251 13.49 21.60 -18.55
N ALA A 252 13.91 22.68 -19.22
CA ALA A 252 13.02 23.74 -19.69
C ALA A 252 12.02 23.24 -20.75
N LYS A 253 12.47 22.41 -21.71
CA LYS A 253 11.59 21.81 -22.73
C LYS A 253 10.62 20.80 -22.10
N ALA A 254 11.10 19.99 -21.16
CA ALA A 254 10.26 19.06 -20.43
C ALA A 254 9.12 19.77 -19.67
N ALA A 255 9.43 20.89 -19.00
CA ALA A 255 8.44 21.71 -18.32
C ALA A 255 7.39 22.30 -19.29
N GLN A 256 7.80 22.71 -20.51
CA GLN A 256 6.87 23.20 -21.53
C GLN A 256 5.91 22.10 -22.01
N VAL A 257 6.38 20.86 -22.17
CA VAL A 257 5.51 19.73 -22.54
C VAL A 257 4.47 19.47 -21.45
N ILE A 258 4.88 19.48 -20.18
CA ILE A 258 3.97 19.30 -19.04
C ILE A 258 2.93 20.42 -18.99
N ALA A 259 3.35 21.68 -19.09
CA ALA A 259 2.45 22.82 -19.08
C ALA A 259 1.44 22.79 -20.24
N THR A 260 1.88 22.41 -21.44
CA THR A 260 1.00 22.28 -22.62
C THR A 260 0.01 21.12 -22.44
N THR A 261 0.46 20.00 -21.85
CA THR A 261 -0.41 18.86 -21.55
C THR A 261 -1.50 19.27 -20.54
N GLN A 262 -1.12 19.96 -19.46
CA GLN A 262 -2.07 20.43 -18.45
C GLN A 262 -3.09 21.41 -19.04
N MET A 263 -2.63 22.37 -19.86
CA MET A 263 -3.50 23.33 -20.53
C MET A 263 -4.58 22.65 -21.39
N VAL A 264 -4.20 21.63 -22.17
CA VAL A 264 -5.14 20.86 -22.99
C VAL A 264 -6.10 20.03 -22.14
N MET A 265 -5.66 19.53 -20.97
CA MET A 265 -6.51 18.80 -20.03
C MET A 265 -7.56 19.71 -19.38
N ASP A 266 -7.17 20.93 -19.01
CA ASP A 266 -8.06 21.91 -18.37
C ASP A 266 -9.12 22.46 -19.35
N GLU A 267 -8.78 22.66 -20.63
CA GLU A 267 -9.71 23.13 -21.67
C GLU A 267 -10.93 22.21 -21.84
N ILE A 268 -10.75 20.90 -21.61
CA ILE A 268 -11.83 19.91 -21.74
C ILE A 268 -12.82 20.01 -20.59
N VAL A 269 -12.34 20.30 -19.38
CA VAL A 269 -13.23 20.46 -18.23
C VAL A 269 -14.15 21.66 -18.48
N SER A 270 -13.64 22.73 -19.11
CA SER A 270 -14.47 23.87 -19.50
C SER A 270 -15.46 23.58 -20.63
N ASP A 271 -15.11 22.77 -21.64
CA ASP A 271 -16.03 22.46 -22.75
C ASP A 271 -17.10 21.42 -22.37
N SER A 272 -16.86 20.62 -21.34
CA SER A 272 -17.78 19.56 -20.90
C SER A 272 -18.99 20.11 -20.12
N ASP A 273 -18.86 21.28 -19.50
CA ASP A 273 -19.91 21.86 -18.66
C ASP A 273 -20.97 22.66 -19.46
N ASP A 274 -20.70 23.02 -20.72
CA ASP A 274 -21.65 23.77 -21.57
C ASP A 274 -22.37 22.90 -22.63
N ALA A 275 -21.97 21.63 -22.78
CA ALA A 275 -22.64 20.66 -23.66
C ALA A 275 -23.78 19.87 -22.96
N GLY A 276 -24.29 20.40 -21.85
CA GLY A 276 -25.58 20.00 -21.29
C GLY A 276 -26.73 20.48 -22.16
N LEU A 277 -26.89 19.93 -23.37
CA LEU A 277 -28.14 19.76 -24.13
C LEU A 277 -27.87 19.10 -25.50
N SER A 278 -28.43 17.90 -25.67
CA SER A 278 -28.73 17.23 -26.96
C SER A 278 -27.58 16.55 -27.72
N GLU A 279 -27.30 15.29 -27.38
CA GLU A 279 -27.10 14.27 -28.42
C GLU A 279 -27.76 12.94 -28.03
N ALA A 280 -29.03 12.81 -28.41
CA ALA A 280 -29.75 11.55 -28.44
C ALA A 280 -29.30 10.75 -29.68
N GLY A 281 -28.34 9.86 -29.49
CA GLY A 281 -27.85 8.91 -30.50
C GLY A 281 -28.37 7.48 -30.24
N SER A 282 -29.63 7.25 -30.60
CA SER A 282 -30.18 6.02 -31.22
C SER A 282 -29.79 4.63 -30.67
N ALA A 283 -30.67 4.06 -29.83
CA ALA A 283 -30.92 2.61 -29.77
C ALA A 283 -32.40 2.37 -30.16
N PRO A 284 -32.75 1.30 -30.91
CA PRO A 284 -34.09 1.10 -31.43
C PRO A 284 -35.11 0.83 -30.31
N SER A 285 -36.09 1.73 -30.27
CA SER A 285 -37.27 1.74 -29.41
C SER A 285 -38.17 0.52 -29.65
N VAL A 286 -38.41 -0.27 -28.61
CA VAL A 286 -39.67 -1.00 -28.44
C VAL A 286 -40.59 -0.09 -27.63
N ALA A 287 -41.73 0.24 -28.24
CA ALA A 287 -42.71 1.17 -27.75
C ALA A 287 -43.31 0.76 -26.40
N GLN A 288 -43.39 1.72 -25.46
CA GLN A 288 -44.59 1.90 -24.66
C GLN A 288 -44.74 3.37 -24.27
N ALA A 289 -45.92 3.90 -24.60
CA ALA A 289 -46.32 5.28 -24.48
C ALA A 289 -46.90 5.57 -23.10
N VAL A 290 -46.45 6.64 -22.44
CA VAL A 290 -47.32 7.43 -21.55
C VAL A 290 -46.85 8.90 -21.52
N LEU A 291 -47.84 9.78 -21.42
CA LEU A 291 -47.85 11.22 -21.73
C LEU A 291 -47.11 12.12 -20.72
N PRO A 292 -46.81 13.38 -21.11
CA PRO A 292 -46.09 14.36 -20.30
C PRO A 292 -47.05 15.30 -19.53
N THR A 293 -46.71 15.73 -18.31
CA THR A 293 -47.30 16.95 -17.70
C THR A 293 -46.37 17.59 -16.65
N ASN A 294 -45.87 18.77 -17.03
CA ASN A 294 -45.62 20.01 -16.27
C ASN A 294 -44.71 20.09 -15.03
N SER A 295 -43.64 20.87 -15.27
CA SER A 295 -43.27 22.14 -14.61
C SER A 295 -42.71 22.17 -13.18
N PRO A 296 -41.63 22.96 -12.95
CA PRO A 296 -41.03 23.19 -11.65
C PRO A 296 -41.67 24.41 -10.96
N LEU A 297 -41.86 24.31 -9.65
CA LEU A 297 -42.14 25.47 -8.78
C LEU A 297 -41.24 25.40 -7.53
N PRO A 298 -41.01 26.55 -6.88
CA PRO A 298 -39.78 26.87 -6.20
C PRO A 298 -39.80 26.57 -4.70
N ASN A 299 -38.57 26.54 -4.19
CA ASN A 299 -38.15 26.65 -2.80
C ASN A 299 -39.14 27.43 -1.91
N MET A 300 -39.82 26.73 -1.00
CA MET A 300 -40.63 27.35 0.05
C MET A 300 -40.22 26.79 1.41
N VAL A 301 -39.71 27.68 2.25
CA VAL A 301 -39.42 27.52 3.67
C VAL A 301 -40.61 26.88 4.36
N ARG A 302 -40.45 25.62 4.80
CA ARG A 302 -41.44 24.90 5.59
C ARG A 302 -41.16 25.15 7.07
N GLN A 303 -41.84 26.15 7.60
CA GLN A 303 -41.94 26.43 9.03
C GLN A 303 -42.76 25.31 9.68
N GLU A 304 -42.14 24.54 10.58
CA GLU A 304 -42.83 23.50 11.35
C GLU A 304 -43.80 24.15 12.34
N GLN A 305 -45.08 24.14 12.01
CA GLN A 305 -46.15 24.34 12.98
C GLN A 305 -46.59 22.99 13.52
N SER A 306 -46.47 22.85 14.83
CA SER A 306 -46.91 21.70 15.63
C SER A 306 -48.44 21.64 15.65
N PRO A 307 -49.09 20.52 15.29
CA PRO A 307 -50.50 20.32 15.60
C PRO A 307 -50.64 19.83 17.05
N SER A 308 -51.21 20.68 17.90
CA SER A 308 -51.78 20.30 19.19
C SER A 308 -53.00 19.38 18.96
N ILE A 309 -52.82 18.08 19.15
CA ILE A 309 -53.92 17.10 19.07
C ILE A 309 -54.28 16.58 20.45
N GLY A 310 -55.52 16.91 20.82
CA GLY A 310 -56.42 16.37 21.85
C GLY A 310 -55.99 15.15 22.66
N VAL A 311 -56.08 15.34 23.97
CA VAL A 311 -56.20 14.31 25.01
C VAL A 311 -57.41 13.41 24.70
N ALA A 312 -57.16 12.17 24.28
CA ALA A 312 -58.16 11.10 24.22
C ALA A 312 -57.95 10.12 25.40
N PRO A 313 -59.02 9.60 26.01
CA PRO A 313 -58.94 8.84 27.26
C PRO A 313 -58.30 7.46 27.07
N ALA A 314 -57.54 7.07 28.10
CA ALA A 314 -56.83 5.81 28.22
C ALA A 314 -57.71 4.60 27.87
N ARG A 315 -57.43 3.97 26.72
CA ARG A 315 -57.84 2.59 26.47
C ARG A 315 -56.84 1.68 27.16
N GLN A 316 -57.30 1.02 28.22
CA GLN A 316 -56.60 -0.08 28.88
C GLN A 316 -56.45 -1.22 27.84
N SER A 317 -55.26 -1.30 27.24
CA SER A 317 -54.88 -2.40 26.39
C SER A 317 -54.68 -3.64 27.25
N ILE A 318 -55.48 -4.65 26.95
CA ILE A 318 -55.44 -5.98 27.54
C ILE A 318 -54.04 -6.57 27.34
N GLU A 319 -53.43 -6.95 28.44
CA GLU A 319 -52.15 -7.66 28.52
C GLU A 319 -52.23 -8.97 27.72
N GLY A 320 -51.21 -9.25 26.88
CA GLY A 320 -50.98 -10.61 26.40
C GLY A 320 -50.72 -10.82 24.90
N ARG A 321 -50.48 -9.78 24.10
CA ARG A 321 -49.89 -9.98 22.77
C ARG A 321 -48.60 -9.18 22.65
N PRO A 322 -47.43 -9.84 22.43
CA PRO A 322 -46.19 -9.12 22.14
C PRO A 322 -46.42 -8.27 20.90
N ALA A 323 -46.21 -6.96 21.04
CA ALA A 323 -46.28 -6.04 19.92
C ALA A 323 -45.23 -6.47 18.89
N LEU A 324 -45.67 -6.97 17.74
CA LEU A 324 -44.82 -7.16 16.58
C LEU A 324 -44.37 -5.76 16.14
N HIS A 325 -43.21 -5.32 16.64
CA HIS A 325 -42.49 -4.22 16.04
C HIS A 325 -42.09 -4.66 14.65
N ASP A 326 -42.64 -3.98 13.65
CA ASP A 326 -42.25 -4.12 12.26
C ASP A 326 -40.73 -3.89 12.20
N VAL A 327 -39.99 -4.96 11.90
CA VAL A 327 -38.54 -4.94 11.83
C VAL A 327 -38.22 -4.17 10.56
N VAL A 328 -38.07 -2.85 10.70
CA VAL A 328 -37.50 -2.02 9.64
C VAL A 328 -36.20 -2.70 9.24
N PRO A 329 -36.06 -3.17 7.99
CA PRO A 329 -34.89 -3.90 7.58
C PRO A 329 -33.71 -2.98 7.85
N VAL A 330 -32.87 -3.36 8.82
CA VAL A 330 -31.60 -2.67 9.08
C VAL A 330 -30.92 -2.61 7.72
N VAL A 331 -30.80 -1.38 7.19
CA VAL A 331 -30.17 -1.11 5.90
C VAL A 331 -28.85 -1.83 5.97
N ARG A 332 -28.74 -2.96 5.27
CA ARG A 332 -27.52 -3.76 5.25
C ARG A 332 -26.53 -2.84 4.58
N GLN A 333 -25.69 -2.19 5.38
CA GLN A 333 -24.54 -1.47 4.86
C GLN A 333 -23.83 -2.51 4.00
N GLN A 334 -23.88 -2.30 2.69
CA GLN A 334 -23.23 -3.22 1.76
C GLN A 334 -21.79 -3.27 2.23
N LYS A 335 -21.35 -4.47 2.59
CA LYS A 335 -19.98 -4.68 3.07
C LYS A 335 -19.08 -4.29 1.90
N GLN A 336 -18.67 -3.04 1.88
CA GLN A 336 -17.68 -2.58 0.92
C GLN A 336 -16.44 -3.42 1.23
N THR A 337 -16.01 -4.19 0.25
CA THR A 337 -14.72 -4.87 0.31
C THR A 337 -13.67 -3.78 0.27
N VAL A 338 -13.21 -3.38 1.45
CA VAL A 338 -12.17 -2.37 1.61
C VAL A 338 -10.85 -3.02 1.19
N GLY A 339 -10.09 -2.37 0.30
CA GLY A 339 -8.80 -2.90 -0.15
C GLY A 339 -7.73 -2.82 0.95
N PRO A 340 -6.60 -3.55 0.84
CA PRO A 340 -5.57 -3.55 1.89
C PRO A 340 -4.98 -2.18 2.21
N LYS A 341 -4.89 -1.29 1.21
CA LYS A 341 -4.49 0.11 1.40
C LYS A 341 -5.52 0.85 2.27
N ASP A 342 -6.79 0.75 1.90
CA ASP A 342 -7.87 1.47 2.56
C ASP A 342 -8.09 0.93 3.98
N GLU A 343 -7.94 -0.39 4.20
CA GLU A 343 -8.01 -0.99 5.55
C GLU A 343 -6.97 -0.38 6.50
N MET A 344 -5.74 -0.17 6.01
CA MET A 344 -4.68 0.45 6.82
C MET A 344 -4.93 1.93 7.05
N GLY A 345 -5.50 2.64 6.07
CA GLY A 345 -5.83 4.06 6.16
C GLY A 345 -7.04 4.39 7.03
N THR A 346 -8.01 3.47 7.17
CA THR A 346 -9.19 3.69 8.01
C THR A 346 -9.07 3.08 9.40
N LEU A 347 -7.89 2.58 9.79
CA LEU A 347 -7.72 1.88 11.04
C LEU A 347 -7.96 2.81 12.25
N THR A 348 -8.91 2.44 13.11
CA THR A 348 -9.24 3.16 14.35
C THR A 348 -8.70 2.46 15.60
N VAL A 349 -8.75 3.12 16.76
CA VAL A 349 -8.41 2.51 18.07
C VAL A 349 -9.28 1.29 18.36
N LEU A 350 -10.55 1.35 17.98
CA LEU A 350 -11.50 0.25 18.18
C LEU A 350 -11.12 -0.95 17.29
N ASP A 351 -10.78 -0.72 16.03
CA ASP A 351 -10.33 -1.79 15.13
C ASP A 351 -9.01 -2.40 15.57
N PHE A 352 -8.08 -1.57 16.09
CA PHE A 352 -6.84 -2.06 16.67
C PHE A 352 -7.09 -2.99 17.87
N ARG A 353 -8.01 -2.63 18.77
CA ARG A 353 -8.42 -3.49 19.91
C ARG A 353 -9.23 -4.71 19.49
N ARG A 354 -9.86 -4.69 18.31
CA ARG A 354 -10.52 -5.87 17.73
C ARG A 354 -9.52 -6.86 17.15
N LEU A 355 -8.34 -6.43 16.71
CA LEU A 355 -7.30 -7.33 16.21
C LEU A 355 -6.76 -8.23 17.32
N SER A 356 -6.49 -7.66 18.49
CA SER A 356 -6.24 -8.40 19.73
C SER A 356 -6.56 -7.53 20.94
N SER A 357 -6.98 -8.17 22.04
CA SER A 357 -7.12 -7.52 23.34
C SER A 357 -5.78 -6.99 23.88
N ASN A 358 -4.65 -7.58 23.47
CA ASN A 358 -3.31 -7.14 23.84
C ASN A 358 -2.72 -6.28 22.72
N PRO A 359 -2.34 -5.00 22.98
CA PRO A 359 -1.84 -4.11 21.94
C PRO A 359 -0.55 -4.60 21.27
N ALA A 360 0.30 -5.35 21.98
CA ALA A 360 1.52 -5.93 21.40
C ALA A 360 1.22 -7.06 20.40
N GLU A 361 0.16 -7.83 20.61
CA GLU A 361 -0.29 -8.86 19.65
C GLU A 361 -1.03 -8.24 18.46
N ALA A 362 -1.76 -7.14 18.69
CA ALA A 362 -2.40 -6.38 17.64
C ALA A 362 -1.37 -5.80 16.66
N THR A 363 -0.25 -5.23 17.15
CA THR A 363 0.84 -4.77 16.28
C THR A 363 1.58 -5.91 15.59
N ALA A 364 1.75 -7.06 16.25
CA ALA A 364 2.30 -8.25 15.58
C ALA A 364 1.41 -8.72 14.43
N SER A 365 0.09 -8.67 14.60
CA SER A 365 -0.89 -9.01 13.56
C SER A 365 -0.84 -8.01 12.40
N LEU A 366 -0.75 -6.70 12.68
CA LEU A 366 -0.56 -5.67 11.66
C LEU A 366 0.77 -5.86 10.89
N MET A 367 1.85 -6.17 11.59
CA MET A 367 3.15 -6.44 10.98
C MET A 367 3.08 -7.67 10.07
N GLN A 368 2.42 -8.74 10.51
CA GLN A 368 2.22 -9.92 9.69
C GLN A 368 1.43 -9.59 8.42
N LYS A 369 0.34 -8.80 8.51
CA LYS A 369 -0.41 -8.32 7.33
C LYS A 369 0.49 -7.55 6.35
N LEU A 370 1.30 -6.61 6.84
CA LEU A 370 2.24 -5.86 5.99
C LEU A 370 3.32 -6.75 5.36
N GLN A 371 3.83 -7.74 6.10
CA GLN A 371 4.80 -8.69 5.56
C GLN A 371 4.19 -9.59 4.48
N THR A 372 2.93 -9.99 4.62
CA THR A 372 2.20 -10.70 3.57
C THR A 372 2.06 -9.83 2.33
N LEU A 373 1.59 -8.58 2.49
CA LEU A 373 1.51 -7.62 1.38
C LEU A 373 2.86 -7.42 0.69
N LYS A 374 3.95 -7.35 1.47
CA LYS A 374 5.30 -7.21 0.92
C LYS A 374 5.74 -8.39 0.06
N LYS A 375 5.31 -9.61 0.42
CA LYS A 375 5.60 -10.84 -0.34
C LYS A 375 4.78 -10.92 -1.62
N GLU A 376 3.53 -10.47 -1.58
CA GLU A 376 2.62 -10.50 -2.72
C GLU A 376 2.90 -9.37 -3.71
N SER A 377 3.03 -8.14 -3.22
CA SER A 377 3.31 -6.95 -4.03
C SER A 377 3.99 -5.85 -3.20
N TYR A 378 5.24 -5.55 -3.56
CA TYR A 378 5.98 -4.46 -2.93
C TYR A 378 5.29 -3.09 -3.11
N ILE A 379 4.60 -2.88 -4.24
CA ILE A 379 3.87 -1.62 -4.51
C ILE A 379 2.70 -1.48 -3.52
N LEU A 380 1.91 -2.54 -3.32
CA LEU A 380 0.81 -2.54 -2.34
C LEU A 380 1.34 -2.36 -0.92
N TYR A 381 2.47 -2.98 -0.58
CA TYR A 381 3.13 -2.75 0.71
C TYR A 381 3.52 -1.28 0.92
N ALA A 382 4.11 -0.63 -0.08
CA ALA A 382 4.48 0.78 0.01
C ALA A 382 3.23 1.68 0.19
N GLN A 383 2.16 1.42 -0.57
CA GLN A 383 0.89 2.13 -0.44
C GLN A 383 0.20 1.90 0.91
N ALA A 384 0.24 0.67 1.43
CA ALA A 384 -0.32 0.34 2.74
C ALA A 384 0.49 0.96 3.89
N LYS A 385 1.83 1.02 3.76
CA LYS A 385 2.70 1.73 4.69
C LYS A 385 2.41 3.23 4.70
N ASP A 386 2.22 3.83 3.52
CA ASP A 386 1.82 5.24 3.41
C ASP A 386 0.44 5.48 4.02
N ALA A 387 -0.55 4.63 3.70
CA ALA A 387 -1.89 4.71 4.27
C ALA A 387 -1.90 4.57 5.80
N TRP A 388 -1.04 3.72 6.38
CA TRP A 388 -0.89 3.61 7.83
C TRP A 388 -0.54 4.95 8.49
N PHE A 389 0.38 5.74 7.91
CA PHE A 389 0.74 7.06 8.44
C PHE A 389 -0.38 8.09 8.30
N HIS A 390 -1.39 7.81 7.48
CA HIS A 390 -2.61 8.61 7.34
C HIS A 390 -3.78 8.06 8.17
N SER A 391 -3.58 6.96 8.90
CA SER A 391 -4.64 6.33 9.67
C SER A 391 -5.08 7.18 10.87
N GLN A 392 -6.37 7.08 11.22
CA GLN A 392 -6.91 7.78 12.39
C GLN A 392 -6.17 7.35 13.66
N LEU A 393 -5.85 6.07 13.80
CA LEU A 393 -5.05 5.56 14.92
C LEU A 393 -3.68 6.25 15.03
N PHE A 394 -2.96 6.39 13.91
CA PHE A 394 -1.66 7.05 13.91
C PHE A 394 -1.79 8.55 14.21
N MET A 395 -2.82 9.20 13.70
CA MET A 395 -3.10 10.61 13.99
C MET A 395 -3.43 10.82 15.47
N ASP A 396 -4.24 9.96 16.07
CA ASP A 396 -4.55 10.02 17.51
C ASP A 396 -3.29 9.84 18.36
N TYR A 397 -2.42 8.91 17.98
CA TYR A 397 -1.09 8.73 18.57
C TYR A 397 -0.24 10.01 18.47
N ALA A 398 -0.09 10.57 17.26
CA ALA A 398 0.73 11.75 17.03
C ALA A 398 0.19 12.98 17.78
N ASN A 399 -1.13 13.16 17.78
CA ASN A 399 -1.82 14.25 18.48
C ASN A 399 -1.68 14.12 20.00
N ALA A 400 -1.74 12.91 20.55
CA ALA A 400 -1.52 12.69 21.98
C ALA A 400 -0.09 13.06 22.41
N VAL A 401 0.92 12.68 21.62
CA VAL A 401 2.32 13.07 21.88
C VAL A 401 2.50 14.59 21.78
N ALA A 402 2.01 15.20 20.70
CA ALA A 402 2.11 16.64 20.50
C ALA A 402 1.38 17.42 21.61
N GLY A 403 0.19 16.97 22.02
CA GLY A 403 -0.60 17.57 23.10
C GLY A 403 0.10 17.49 24.46
N ALA A 404 0.71 16.35 24.79
CA ALA A 404 1.50 16.20 26.02
C ALA A 404 2.71 17.14 26.03
N LEU A 405 3.42 17.26 24.90
CA LEU A 405 4.56 18.17 24.76
C LEU A 405 4.15 19.64 24.89
N ASN A 406 3.10 20.04 24.18
CA ASN A 406 2.60 21.43 24.19
C ASN A 406 2.04 21.86 25.55
N SER A 407 1.45 20.93 26.30
CA SER A 407 0.94 21.21 27.65
C SER A 407 2.01 21.11 28.75
N GLY A 408 3.22 20.65 28.43
CA GLY A 408 4.27 20.39 29.42
C GLY A 408 3.90 19.30 30.42
N GLN A 409 2.94 18.42 30.08
CA GLN A 409 2.50 17.32 30.92
C GLN A 409 3.20 16.02 30.52
N SER A 410 3.29 15.08 31.47
CA SER A 410 3.72 13.72 31.12
C SER A 410 2.64 13.03 30.29
N LEU A 411 3.04 12.19 29.34
CA LEU A 411 2.10 11.47 28.46
C LEU A 411 1.01 10.69 29.23
N PRO A 412 1.33 9.94 30.32
CA PRO A 412 0.29 9.27 31.11
C PRO A 412 -0.72 10.24 31.73
N GLN A 413 -0.26 11.42 32.18
CA GLN A 413 -1.13 12.44 32.76
C GLN A 413 -2.06 13.04 31.70
N TYR A 414 -1.52 13.34 30.52
CA TYR A 414 -2.29 13.85 29.38
C TYR A 414 -3.38 12.85 28.94
N LEU A 415 -3.03 11.57 28.80
CA LEU A 415 -3.98 10.52 28.42
C LEU A 415 -5.05 10.30 29.49
N SER A 416 -4.68 10.36 30.78
CA SER A 416 -5.65 10.23 31.87
C SER A 416 -6.67 11.38 31.90
N ALA A 417 -6.29 12.58 31.45
CA ALA A 417 -7.19 13.73 31.34
C ALA A 417 -8.13 13.64 30.13
N ALA A 418 -7.70 12.99 29.05
CA ALA A 418 -8.51 12.75 27.85
C ALA A 418 -9.51 11.57 28.00
N GLY A 419 -9.48 10.87 29.13
CA GLY A 419 -10.09 9.56 29.38
C GLY A 419 -11.51 9.36 28.84
N GLY A 420 -11.59 8.67 27.71
CA GLY A 420 -12.79 8.05 27.16
C GLY A 420 -12.50 6.61 26.77
N ASP A 421 -13.52 5.77 26.67
CA ASP A 421 -13.35 4.35 26.28
C ASP A 421 -12.69 4.19 24.90
N GLU A 422 -12.85 5.19 24.02
CA GLU A 422 -12.25 5.22 22.68
C GLU A 422 -10.86 5.89 22.64
N ALA A 423 -10.39 6.46 23.75
CA ALA A 423 -9.09 7.11 23.81
C ALA A 423 -7.94 6.10 23.79
N VAL A 424 -6.83 6.47 23.16
CA VAL A 424 -5.59 5.67 23.09
C VAL A 424 -5.02 5.49 24.51
N THR A 425 -4.77 4.24 24.92
CA THR A 425 -4.18 3.96 26.23
C THR A 425 -2.66 4.07 26.18
N MET A 426 -2.01 4.15 27.35
CA MET A 426 -0.55 4.15 27.42
C MET A 426 0.08 2.89 26.81
N GLU A 427 -0.60 1.74 26.94
CA GLU A 427 -0.15 0.48 26.39
C GLU A 427 -0.24 0.49 24.85
N ASP A 428 -1.35 1.03 24.31
CA ASP A 428 -1.52 1.26 22.86
C ASP A 428 -0.38 2.15 22.32
N MET A 429 -0.06 3.25 23.00
CA MET A 429 1.00 4.19 22.59
C MET A 429 2.37 3.51 22.49
N LEU A 430 2.72 2.69 23.48
CA LEU A 430 4.02 1.99 23.49
C LEU A 430 4.11 0.96 22.37
N ALA A 431 3.04 0.19 22.15
CA ALA A 431 2.98 -0.80 21.09
C ALA A 431 3.08 -0.13 19.71
N ILE A 432 2.34 0.95 19.48
CA ILE A 432 2.38 1.73 18.22
C ILE A 432 3.78 2.33 17.99
N ALA A 433 4.44 2.84 19.04
CA ALA A 433 5.80 3.36 18.93
C ALA A 433 6.83 2.27 18.55
N GLU A 434 6.73 1.09 19.16
CA GLU A 434 7.58 -0.06 18.81
C GLU A 434 7.31 -0.56 17.40
N PHE A 435 6.03 -0.63 17.00
CA PHE A 435 5.64 -0.96 15.63
C PHE A 435 6.22 0.01 14.62
N ASN A 436 6.09 1.33 14.84
CA ASN A 436 6.63 2.36 13.96
C ASN A 436 8.16 2.29 13.81
N LYS A 437 8.89 1.85 14.85
CA LYS A 437 10.34 1.63 14.79
C LYS A 437 10.72 0.45 13.89
N SER A 438 9.82 -0.53 13.75
CA SER A 438 10.06 -1.75 12.97
C SER A 438 9.63 -1.66 11.49
N LEU A 439 8.89 -0.60 11.12
CA LEU A 439 8.47 -0.30 9.74
C LEU A 439 9.58 0.34 8.92
#